data_AF-A0A967U407-F1
#
_entry.id   AF-A0A967U407-F1
#
_cell.length_a   1.000
_cell.length_b   1.000
_cell.length_c   1.000
_cell.angle_alpha   90.00
_cell.angle_beta   90.00
_cell.angle_gamma   90.00
#
_symmetry.space_group_name_H-M   'P 1'
#
loop_
_entity.id
_entity.type
_entity.pdbx_description
1 polymer ?
#
loop_
_entity_poly.entity_id
_entity_poly.type
_entity_poly.pdbx_seq_one_letter_code
_entity_poly.pdbx_strand_id
1 'polypeptide(L)'
;TRAKMLAELGYVALAVDMYGDGKTASHPDNAAKFMNEAFSDMALFKKKFEAGLDLLKNQPQTDPEKTAAIGYCFGGATVLGMARAGVDLDAVVS
;
A
#
# COMPACT_ATOMS: atom_id res chain seq x y z
N THR A 1 5.46 -2.82 13.69
CA THR A 1 4.60 -2.90 12.50
C THR A 1 5.26 -3.82 11.50
N ARG A 2 4.53 -4.33 10.49
CA ARG A 2 5.17 -5.17 9.45
C ARG A 2 6.32 -4.46 8.75
N ALA A 3 6.20 -3.15 8.51
CA ALA A 3 7.29 -2.34 7.96
C ALA A 3 8.56 -2.36 8.83
N LYS A 4 8.44 -2.28 10.17
CA LYS A 4 9.60 -2.41 11.07
C LYS A 4 10.28 -3.78 10.96
N MET A 5 9.48 -4.85 10.89
CA MET A 5 10.00 -6.21 10.72
C MET A 5 10.74 -6.37 9.39
N LEU A 6 10.23 -5.75 8.31
CA LEU A 6 10.92 -5.74 7.01
C LEU A 6 12.24 -4.95 7.08
N ALA A 7 12.25 -3.82 7.78
CA ALA A 7 13.47 -3.05 8.02
C ALA A 7 14.53 -3.84 8.81
N GLU A 8 14.11 -4.61 9.81
CA GLU A 8 15.00 -5.53 10.56
C GLU A 8 15.59 -6.64 9.68
N LEU A 9 14.91 -7.01 8.58
CA LEU A 9 15.40 -7.96 7.58
C LEU A 9 16.26 -7.30 6.48
N GLY A 10 16.49 -5.97 6.55
CA GLY A 10 17.33 -5.23 5.62
C GLY A 10 16.60 -4.56 4.45
N TYR A 11 15.26 -4.51 4.45
CA TYR A 11 14.49 -3.82 3.41
C TYR A 11 14.20 -2.37 3.78
N VAL A 12 14.17 -1.46 2.79
CA VAL A 12 13.53 -0.16 2.98
C VAL A 12 12.02 -0.35 2.85
N ALA A 13 11.27 -0.02 3.91
CA ALA A 13 9.84 -0.32 3.99
C ALA A 13 9.03 0.92 4.37
N LEU A 14 7.91 1.11 3.66
CA LEU A 14 6.91 2.16 3.93
C LEU A 14 5.56 1.52 4.27
N ALA A 15 4.92 2.00 5.33
CA ALA A 15 3.52 1.69 5.60
C ALA A 15 2.64 2.80 5.01
N VAL A 16 1.80 2.46 4.04
CA VAL A 16 1.01 3.44 3.27
C VAL A 16 -0.39 3.61 3.88
N ASP A 17 -0.80 4.86 4.11
CA ASP A 17 -2.17 5.20 4.50
C ASP A 17 -3.08 5.32 3.27
N MET A 18 -3.80 4.24 2.98
CA MET A 18 -4.70 4.17 1.83
C MET A 18 -6.05 4.86 2.07
N TYR A 19 -6.48 5.02 3.33
CA TYR A 19 -7.72 5.72 3.64
C TYR A 19 -7.51 7.24 3.63
N GLY A 20 -6.34 7.70 4.05
CA GLY A 20 -5.96 9.11 4.14
C GLY A 20 -6.30 9.71 5.50
N ASP A 21 -5.66 10.84 5.81
CA ASP A 21 -5.83 11.63 7.04
C ASP A 21 -5.64 10.83 8.34
N GLY A 22 -4.86 9.73 8.30
CA GLY A 22 -4.63 8.88 9.46
C GLY A 22 -5.86 8.12 9.94
N LYS A 23 -6.88 7.96 9.08
CA LYS A 23 -8.10 7.20 9.41
C LYS A 23 -7.74 5.75 9.79
N THR A 24 -8.26 5.30 10.92
CA THR A 24 -8.16 3.90 11.37
C THR A 24 -9.55 3.36 11.70
N ALA A 25 -9.75 2.05 11.48
CA ALA A 25 -11.00 1.37 11.78
C ALA A 25 -10.80 0.42 12.96
N SER A 26 -11.53 0.65 14.06
CA SER A 26 -11.56 -0.21 15.25
C SER A 26 -12.83 -1.07 15.35
N HIS A 27 -13.78 -0.89 14.44
CA HIS A 27 -15.04 -1.63 14.36
C HIS A 27 -15.29 -2.13 12.93
N PRO A 28 -15.85 -3.35 12.74
CA PRO A 28 -16.12 -3.92 11.42
C PRO A 28 -16.91 -3.00 10.49
N ASP A 29 -17.94 -2.30 10.99
CA ASP A 29 -18.78 -1.41 10.18
C ASP A 29 -17.97 -0.23 9.60
N ASN A 30 -17.07 0.34 10.40
CA ASN A 30 -16.19 1.42 9.94
C ASN A 30 -15.18 0.90 8.92
N ALA A 31 -14.66 -0.32 9.11
CA ALA A 31 -13.74 -0.95 8.15
C ALA A 31 -14.43 -1.18 6.80
N ALA A 32 -15.65 -1.70 6.80
CA ALA A 32 -16.44 -1.90 5.59
C ALA A 32 -16.76 -0.57 4.90
N LYS A 33 -17.16 0.45 5.66
CA LYS A 33 -17.45 1.78 5.13
C LYS A 33 -16.22 2.40 4.46
N PHE A 34 -15.07 2.43 5.15
CA PHE A 34 -13.84 3.04 4.61
C PHE A 34 -13.31 2.29 3.40
N MET A 35 -13.38 0.96 3.40
CA MET A 35 -13.03 0.15 2.23
C MET A 35 -13.92 0.50 1.02
N ASN A 36 -15.24 0.54 1.20
CA ASN A 36 -16.17 0.88 0.12
C ASN A 36 -15.95 2.30 -0.39
N GLU A 37 -15.69 3.26 0.50
CA GLU A 37 -15.34 4.65 0.14
C GLU A 37 -14.04 4.69 -0.66
N ALA A 38 -12.99 4.00 -0.21
CA ALA A 38 -11.71 3.92 -0.92
C ALA A 38 -11.85 3.31 -2.32
N PHE A 39 -12.73 2.33 -2.48
CA PHE A 39 -12.98 1.68 -3.76
C PHE A 39 -14.00 2.39 -4.65
N SER A 40 -14.67 3.44 -4.16
CA SER A 40 -15.63 4.21 -4.98
C SER A 40 -14.95 5.04 -6.07
N ASP A 41 -13.68 5.39 -5.88
CA ASP A 41 -12.84 6.10 -6.85
C ASP A 41 -11.51 5.38 -7.04
N MET A 42 -11.49 4.45 -8.01
CA MET A 42 -10.31 3.66 -8.34
C MET A 42 -9.14 4.50 -8.87
N ALA A 43 -9.41 5.65 -9.48
CA ALA A 43 -8.36 6.52 -10.00
C ALA A 43 -7.64 7.22 -8.85
N LEU A 44 -8.38 7.78 -7.89
CA LEU A 44 -7.80 8.33 -6.66
C LEU A 44 -7.10 7.25 -5.85
N PHE A 45 -7.69 6.06 -5.75
CA PHE A 45 -7.12 4.92 -5.04
C PHE A 45 -5.74 4.53 -5.62
N LYS A 46 -5.64 4.37 -6.94
CA LYS A 46 -4.37 4.10 -7.63
C LYS A 46 -3.37 5.23 -7.40
N LYS A 47 -3.81 6.49 -7.53
CA LYS A 47 -2.94 7.66 -7.31
C LYS A 47 -2.37 7.73 -5.89
N LYS A 48 -3.15 7.36 -4.86
CA LYS A 48 -2.66 7.27 -3.48
C LYS A 48 -1.59 6.20 -3.31
N PHE A 49 -1.79 5.04 -3.92
CA PHE A 49 -0.80 3.96 -3.91
C PHE A 49 0.50 4.38 -4.60
N GLU A 50 0.39 4.92 -5.81
CA GLU A 50 1.54 5.41 -6.60
C GLU A 50 2.30 6.52 -5.86
N ALA A 51 1.60 7.45 -5.20
CA ALA A 51 2.27 8.46 -4.38
C ALA A 51 3.10 7.86 -3.24
N GLY A 52 2.62 6.77 -2.60
CA GLY A 52 3.39 6.03 -1.60
C GLY A 52 4.60 5.31 -2.21
N LEU A 53 4.43 4.68 -3.37
CA LEU A 53 5.52 4.02 -4.10
C LEU A 53 6.59 5.03 -4.55
N ASP A 54 6.19 6.17 -5.12
CA ASP A 54 7.08 7.24 -5.54
C ASP A 54 7.86 7.80 -4.34
N LEU A 55 7.20 7.99 -3.19
CA LEU A 55 7.88 8.43 -1.97
C LEU A 55 8.95 7.42 -1.52
N LEU A 56 8.64 6.12 -1.59
CA LEU A 56 9.58 5.05 -1.27
C LEU A 56 10.76 5.04 -2.25
N LYS A 57 10.50 5.09 -3.55
CA LYS A 57 11.53 5.11 -4.62
C LYS A 57 12.44 6.33 -4.53
N ASN A 58 11.94 7.46 -4.03
CA ASN A 58 12.72 8.69 -3.85
C ASN A 58 13.63 8.70 -2.60
N GLN A 59 13.57 7.68 -1.74
CA GLN A 59 14.50 7.62 -0.60
C GLN A 59 15.90 7.20 -1.07
N PRO A 60 16.99 7.83 -0.58
CA PRO A 60 18.36 7.51 -1.02
C PRO A 60 18.80 6.05 -0.80
N GLN A 61 18.07 5.32 0.05
CA GLN A 61 18.40 3.95 0.44
C GLN A 61 17.60 2.90 -0.34
N THR A 62 16.64 3.34 -1.17
CA THR A 62 15.79 2.48 -1.97
C THR A 62 16.39 2.26 -3.35
N ASP A 63 16.39 1.01 -3.82
CA ASP A 63 16.62 0.68 -5.23
C ASP A 63 15.27 0.79 -5.98
N PRO A 64 15.08 1.79 -6.86
CA PRO A 64 13.78 2.04 -7.50
C PRO A 64 13.37 0.96 -8.50
N GLU A 65 14.31 0.14 -8.95
CA GLU A 65 14.12 -1.01 -9.85
C GLU A 65 13.82 -2.31 -9.09
N LYS A 66 13.85 -2.29 -7.74
CA LYS A 66 13.55 -3.45 -6.90
C LYS A 66 12.46 -3.14 -5.89
N THR A 67 11.21 -3.18 -6.34
CA THR A 67 10.06 -2.83 -5.49
C THR A 67 9.02 -3.94 -5.41
N ALA A 68 8.52 -4.19 -4.20
CA ALA A 68 7.49 -5.18 -3.93
C ALA A 68 6.45 -4.61 -2.96
N ALA A 69 5.23 -5.14 -3.01
CA ALA A 69 4.14 -4.72 -2.13
C ALA A 69 3.54 -5.90 -1.36
N ILE A 70 3.32 -5.70 -0.06
CA ILE A 70 2.70 -6.69 0.83
C ILE A 70 1.45 -6.08 1.45
N GLY A 71 0.35 -6.81 1.42
CA GLY A 71 -0.96 -6.38 1.91
C GLY A 71 -1.63 -7.40 2.81
N TYR A 72 -2.51 -6.93 3.70
CA TYR A 72 -3.34 -7.77 4.56
C TYR A 72 -4.80 -7.33 4.48
N CYS A 73 -5.73 -8.26 4.30
CA CYS A 73 -7.18 -7.97 4.19
C CYS A 73 -7.46 -6.93 3.10
N PHE A 74 -7.96 -5.75 3.44
CA PHE A 74 -8.08 -4.61 2.52
C PHE A 74 -6.76 -4.32 1.80
N GLY A 75 -5.64 -4.33 2.51
CA GLY A 75 -4.31 -4.14 1.91
C GLY A 75 -3.96 -5.24 0.91
N GLY A 76 -4.41 -6.47 1.12
CA GLY A 76 -4.21 -7.59 0.19
C GLY A 76 -4.95 -7.35 -1.12
N ALA A 77 -6.22 -6.93 -1.01
CA ALA A 77 -7.00 -6.48 -2.16
C ALA A 77 -6.36 -5.27 -2.86
N THR A 78 -5.78 -4.32 -2.11
CA THR A 78 -5.03 -3.18 -2.64
C THR A 78 -3.87 -3.64 -3.52
N VAL A 79 -2.92 -4.41 -2.97
CA VAL A 79 -1.69 -4.76 -3.69
C VAL A 79 -1.98 -5.66 -4.89
N LEU A 80 -2.95 -6.57 -4.78
CA LEU A 80 -3.40 -7.40 -5.91
C LEU A 80 -4.10 -6.55 -6.99
N GLY A 81 -4.90 -5.56 -6.59
CA GLY A 81 -5.54 -4.62 -7.50
C GLY A 81 -4.52 -3.77 -8.26
N MET A 82 -3.47 -3.30 -7.60
CA MET A 82 -2.42 -2.49 -8.23
C MET A 82 -1.57 -3.29 -9.21
N ALA A 83 -1.22 -4.53 -8.88
CA ALA A 83 -0.56 -5.42 -9.83
C ALA A 83 -1.42 -5.65 -11.09
N ARG A 84 -2.73 -5.88 -10.92
CA ARG A 84 -3.68 -6.01 -12.05
C ARG A 84 -3.83 -4.73 -12.85
N ALA A 85 -3.68 -3.57 -12.22
CA ALA A 85 -3.70 -2.26 -12.87
C ALA A 85 -2.38 -1.90 -13.58
N GLY A 86 -1.39 -2.80 -13.58
CA GLY A 86 -0.11 -2.61 -14.26
C GLY A 86 0.86 -1.68 -13.54
N VAL A 87 0.70 -1.49 -12.22
CA VAL A 87 1.72 -0.79 -11.42
C VAL A 87 2.98 -1.64 -11.40
N ASP A 88 4.12 -1.00 -11.71
CA ASP A 88 5.42 -1.66 -11.85
C ASP A 88 5.99 -2.11 -10.50
N LEU A 89 5.82 -3.40 -10.21
CA LEU A 89 6.21 -4.09 -8.99
C LEU A 89 6.77 -5.47 -9.33
N ASP A 90 7.91 -5.85 -8.77
CA ASP A 90 8.54 -7.15 -9.00
C ASP A 90 7.79 -8.30 -8.33
N ALA A 91 7.12 -8.00 -7.20
CA ALA A 91 6.39 -8.99 -6.44
C ALA A 91 5.23 -8.38 -5.63
N VAL A 92 4.18 -9.18 -5.46
CA VAL A 92 3.04 -8.88 -4.60
C VAL A 92 2.71 -10.06 -3.70
N VAL A 93 2.46 -9.79 -2.41
CA VAL A 93 1.98 -10.78 -1.43
C VAL A 93 0.70 -10.26 -0.77
N SER A 94 -0.36 -11.06 -0.77
CA SER A 94 -1.69 -10.74 -0.23
C SER A 94 -2.10 -11.67 0.90
#